data_AF-A0A930REM1-F1
#
_entry.id   AF-A0A930REM1-F1
#
_cell.length_a   1.000
_cell.length_b   1.000
_cell.length_c   1.000
_cell.angle_alpha   90.00
_cell.angle_beta   90.00
_cell.angle_gamma   90.00
#
_symmetry.space_group_name_H-M   'P 1'
#
loop_
_entity.id
_entity.type
_entity.pdbx_description
1 polymer ?
#
loop_
_entity_poly.entity_id
_entity_poly.type
_entity_poly.pdbx_seq_one_letter_code
_entity_poly.pdbx_strand_id
1 'polypeptide(L)'
;MMHPATYIDQLDPTIFPFIQYADYADRYPTHTVQAFPASFYEEMRTASAGLFRVFCKAAEVLQRAPNDFARAMDMPREILPYLHTVNAFHLPTWLSRFDFVLDEAQQLHMVEINADTPCFVIESFYANGVAAAYDGRRDPNEGTEAQLRSFLTEVHNRLSSPLADLGRRALTRRPFVFSAFDDYPEDLGTTLYLMRLMQEG
;
A
#
# COMPACT_ATOMS: atom_id res chain seq x y z
N MET A 1 10.78 -29.47 -19.96
CA MET A 1 11.98 -29.24 -19.13
C MET A 1 11.49 -28.80 -17.77
N MET A 2 11.96 -29.39 -16.67
CA MET A 2 11.64 -28.87 -15.33
C MET A 2 12.48 -27.60 -15.13
N HIS A 3 11.85 -26.48 -14.79
CA HIS A 3 12.57 -25.29 -14.36
C HIS A 3 13.32 -25.61 -13.05
N PRO A 4 14.52 -25.02 -12.83
CA PRO A 4 15.18 -25.10 -11.53
C PRO A 4 14.22 -24.60 -10.44
N ALA A 5 14.19 -25.28 -9.29
CA ALA A 5 13.37 -24.84 -8.16
C ALA A 5 13.83 -23.46 -7.67
N THR A 6 12.87 -22.60 -7.36
CA THR A 6 13.05 -21.21 -6.91
C THR A 6 12.12 -20.92 -5.74
N TYR A 7 12.31 -19.81 -5.01
CA TYR A 7 11.37 -19.41 -3.96
C TYR A 7 9.95 -19.14 -4.50
N ILE A 8 9.82 -18.83 -5.80
CA ILE A 8 8.53 -18.60 -6.46
C ILE A 8 7.64 -19.85 -6.37
N ASP A 9 8.24 -21.05 -6.33
CA ASP A 9 7.53 -22.31 -6.16
C ASP A 9 6.96 -22.51 -4.74
N GLN A 10 7.35 -21.66 -3.79
CA GLN A 10 6.84 -21.64 -2.41
C GLN A 10 5.78 -20.55 -2.17
N LEU A 11 5.52 -19.69 -3.16
CA LEU A 11 4.46 -18.69 -3.06
C LEU A 11 3.09 -19.37 -3.16
N ASP A 12 2.18 -18.96 -2.27
CA ASP A 12 0.81 -19.43 -2.27
C ASP A 12 -0.01 -18.63 -3.30
N PRO A 13 -0.50 -19.27 -4.38
CA PRO A 13 -1.26 -18.58 -5.43
C PRO A 13 -2.63 -18.09 -4.94
N THR A 14 -3.11 -18.54 -3.78
CA THR A 14 -4.32 -17.98 -3.16
C THR A 14 -4.07 -16.63 -2.48
N ILE A 15 -2.80 -16.33 -2.17
CA ILE A 15 -2.36 -15.05 -1.61
C ILE A 15 -1.82 -14.13 -2.69
N PHE A 16 -1.03 -14.69 -3.62
CA PHE A 16 -0.41 -13.97 -4.72
C PHE A 16 -0.93 -14.53 -6.06
N PRO A 17 -2.13 -14.13 -6.52
CA PRO A 17 -2.81 -14.80 -7.63
C PRO A 17 -2.21 -14.50 -9.00
N PHE A 18 -1.31 -13.53 -9.10
CA PHE A 18 -0.69 -13.08 -10.35
C PHE A 18 0.81 -13.45 -10.45
N ILE A 19 1.24 -14.54 -9.78
CA ILE A 19 2.59 -15.11 -9.95
C ILE A 19 2.87 -15.41 -11.43
N GLN A 20 1.91 -16.03 -12.13
CA GLN A 20 1.89 -16.11 -13.57
C GLN A 20 1.04 -14.95 -14.08
N TYR A 21 1.67 -13.93 -14.64
CA TYR A 21 0.96 -12.77 -15.15
C TYR A 21 0.61 -13.00 -16.62
N ALA A 22 -0.68 -12.92 -16.94
CA ALA A 22 -1.20 -13.09 -18.30
C ALA A 22 -0.53 -14.26 -19.08
N ASP A 23 -0.11 -14.01 -20.31
CA ASP A 23 0.60 -14.93 -21.20
C ASP A 23 2.11 -14.70 -21.24
N TYR A 24 2.68 -13.96 -20.26
CA TYR A 24 4.11 -13.74 -20.19
C TYR A 24 4.86 -15.07 -20.03
N ALA A 25 5.97 -15.21 -20.77
CA ALA A 25 6.79 -16.43 -20.75
C ALA A 25 7.43 -16.69 -19.38
N ASP A 26 7.76 -15.60 -18.68
CA ASP A 26 8.34 -15.64 -17.34
C ASP A 26 7.27 -15.37 -16.28
N ARG A 27 7.50 -15.93 -15.08
CA ARG A 27 6.71 -15.59 -13.89
C ARG A 27 7.05 -14.18 -13.44
N TYR A 28 6.07 -13.51 -12.85
CA TYR A 28 6.18 -12.10 -12.46
C TYR A 28 7.29 -11.81 -11.43
N PRO A 29 7.45 -12.57 -10.33
CA PRO A 29 8.50 -12.27 -9.36
C PRO A 29 9.90 -12.52 -9.93
N THR A 30 10.86 -11.66 -9.59
CA THR A 30 12.26 -11.85 -10.00
C THR A 30 12.88 -13.06 -9.30
N HIS A 31 13.85 -13.72 -9.95
CA HIS A 31 14.54 -14.89 -9.36
C HIS A 31 15.62 -14.51 -8.33
N THR A 32 16.10 -13.27 -8.36
CA THR A 32 17.28 -12.83 -7.60
C THR A 32 16.87 -12.03 -6.38
N VAL A 33 17.49 -12.32 -5.23
CA VAL A 33 17.31 -11.53 -4.01
C VAL A 33 18.44 -10.52 -3.88
N GLN A 34 18.07 -9.26 -3.61
CA GLN A 34 19.01 -8.20 -3.26
C GLN A 34 18.92 -7.93 -1.76
N ALA A 35 20.07 -7.93 -1.09
CA ALA A 35 20.16 -7.69 0.35
C ALA A 35 20.99 -6.44 0.63
N PHE A 36 20.56 -5.67 1.64
CA PHE A 36 21.29 -4.54 2.17
C PHE A 36 21.67 -4.78 3.65
N PRO A 37 22.66 -4.04 4.19
CA PRO A 37 22.94 -4.07 5.63
C PRO A 37 21.73 -3.65 6.46
N ALA A 38 21.60 -4.17 7.68
CA ALA A 38 20.48 -3.82 8.57
C ALA A 38 20.32 -2.31 8.78
N SER A 39 21.44 -1.56 8.87
CA SER A 39 21.44 -0.11 9.01
C SER A 39 20.75 0.61 7.85
N PHE A 40 20.85 0.08 6.64
CA PHE A 40 20.21 0.67 5.46
C PHE A 40 18.69 0.52 5.51
N TYR A 41 18.19 -0.65 5.94
CA TYR A 41 16.75 -0.82 6.15
C TYR A 41 16.21 0.09 7.26
N GLU A 42 16.97 0.31 8.35
CA GLU A 42 16.58 1.27 9.39
C GLU A 42 16.57 2.72 8.91
N GLU A 43 17.57 3.11 8.09
CA GLU A 43 17.61 4.41 7.44
C GLU A 43 16.38 4.61 6.55
N MET A 44 16.05 3.63 5.71
CA MET A 44 14.88 3.67 4.82
C MET A 44 13.57 3.82 5.59
N ARG A 45 13.38 3.09 6.70
CA ARG A 45 12.19 3.23 7.56
C ARG A 45 12.12 4.62 8.20
N THR A 46 13.25 5.12 8.70
CA THR A 46 13.34 6.44 9.33
C THR A 46 13.04 7.55 8.33
N ALA A 47 13.65 7.48 7.14
CA ALA A 47 13.45 8.41 6.03
C ALA A 47 11.99 8.39 5.58
N SER A 48 11.41 7.20 5.34
CA SER A 48 10.00 7.06 4.92
C SER A 48 9.04 7.68 5.93
N ALA A 49 9.22 7.43 7.23
CA ALA A 49 8.38 8.03 8.27
C ALA A 49 8.54 9.56 8.34
N GLY A 50 9.76 10.07 8.15
CA GLY A 50 10.06 11.50 8.09
C GLY A 50 9.41 12.19 6.89
N LEU A 51 9.62 11.62 5.70
CA LEU A 51 9.09 12.11 4.44
C LEU A 51 7.57 12.10 4.43
N PHE A 52 6.94 11.04 4.94
CA PHE A 52 5.48 10.99 5.03
C PHE A 52 4.91 12.14 5.87
N ARG A 53 5.55 12.50 7.00
CA ARG A 53 5.14 13.68 7.79
C ARG A 53 5.30 14.99 7.01
N VAL A 54 6.30 15.09 6.13
CA VAL A 54 6.44 16.25 5.23
C VAL A 54 5.30 16.30 4.23
N PHE A 55 4.94 15.16 3.61
CA PHE A 55 3.80 15.08 2.70
C PHE A 55 2.46 15.37 3.39
N CYS A 56 2.25 14.94 4.64
CA CYS A 56 1.07 15.33 5.41
C CYS A 56 0.97 16.85 5.55
N LYS A 57 2.07 17.54 5.87
CA LYS A 57 2.11 19.00 5.98
C LYS A 57 1.87 19.67 4.63
N ALA A 58 2.49 19.16 3.57
CA ALA A 58 2.29 19.67 2.23
C ALA A 58 0.82 19.55 1.82
N ALA A 59 0.20 18.38 2.00
CA ALA A 59 -1.21 18.17 1.74
C ALA A 59 -2.12 19.09 2.56
N GLU A 60 -1.84 19.30 3.85
CA GLU A 60 -2.61 20.24 4.68
C GLU A 60 -2.53 21.69 4.16
N VAL A 61 -1.35 22.14 3.70
CA VAL A 61 -1.18 23.45 3.07
C VAL A 61 -2.00 23.55 1.79
N LEU A 62 -1.94 22.52 0.93
CA LEU A 62 -2.70 22.46 -0.32
C LEU A 62 -4.21 22.45 -0.09
N GLN A 63 -4.68 21.68 0.90
CA GLN A 63 -6.08 21.62 1.29
C GLN A 63 -6.62 22.95 1.84
N ARG A 64 -5.74 23.85 2.30
CA ARG A 64 -6.12 25.20 2.77
C ARG A 64 -5.90 26.29 1.72
N ALA A 65 -5.23 25.98 0.62
CA ALA A 65 -4.96 26.94 -0.44
C ALA A 65 -6.27 27.34 -1.15
N PRO A 66 -6.35 28.57 -1.71
CA PRO A 66 -7.48 28.94 -2.54
C PRO A 66 -7.51 28.09 -3.82
N ASN A 67 -8.71 27.90 -4.38
CA ASN A 67 -8.91 27.14 -5.62
C ASN A 67 -8.05 27.60 -6.81
N ASP A 68 -7.56 28.84 -6.80
CA ASP A 68 -6.64 29.34 -7.83
C ASP A 68 -5.31 28.59 -7.83
N PHE A 69 -4.85 28.08 -6.68
CA PHE A 69 -3.68 27.21 -6.61
C PHE A 69 -3.93 25.90 -7.38
N ALA A 70 -5.05 25.22 -7.09
CA ALA A 70 -5.41 23.98 -7.77
C ALA A 70 -5.60 24.18 -9.29
N ARG A 71 -6.18 25.31 -9.69
CA ARG A 71 -6.31 25.68 -11.12
C ARG A 71 -4.95 25.93 -11.79
N ALA A 72 -4.00 26.54 -11.09
CA ALA A 72 -2.65 26.74 -11.60
C ALA A 72 -1.86 25.41 -11.73
N MET A 73 -2.31 24.36 -11.05
CA MET A 73 -1.82 22.98 -11.19
C MET A 73 -2.61 22.18 -12.25
N ASP A 74 -3.40 22.85 -13.09
CA ASP A 74 -4.25 22.25 -14.12
C ASP A 74 -5.26 21.20 -13.60
N MET A 75 -5.68 21.31 -12.33
CA MET A 75 -6.69 20.42 -11.78
C MET A 75 -8.08 20.71 -12.39
N PRO A 76 -8.83 19.67 -12.79
CA PRO A 76 -10.19 19.83 -13.32
C PRO A 76 -11.11 20.58 -12.35
N ARG A 77 -11.99 21.44 -12.88
CA ARG A 77 -12.89 22.24 -12.03
C ARG A 77 -13.79 21.36 -11.15
N GLU A 78 -14.12 20.18 -11.64
CA GLU A 78 -14.99 19.18 -11.05
C GLU A 78 -14.42 18.60 -9.75
N ILE A 79 -13.08 18.59 -9.58
CA ILE A 79 -12.45 18.06 -8.36
C ILE A 79 -12.37 19.09 -7.23
N LEU A 80 -12.45 20.38 -7.54
CA LEU A 80 -12.26 21.48 -6.57
C LEU A 80 -13.15 21.38 -5.31
N PRO A 81 -14.44 21.00 -5.39
CA PRO A 81 -15.28 20.84 -4.19
C PRO A 81 -14.76 19.78 -3.22
N TYR A 82 -13.99 18.82 -3.71
CA TYR A 82 -13.50 17.68 -2.93
C TYR A 82 -12.11 17.90 -2.34
N LEU A 83 -11.31 18.82 -2.91
CA LEU A 83 -9.92 19.08 -2.47
C LEU A 83 -9.81 19.52 -1.01
N HIS A 84 -10.84 20.15 -0.47
CA HIS A 84 -10.87 20.62 0.92
C HIS A 84 -11.46 19.59 1.90
N THR A 85 -11.91 18.43 1.41
CA THR A 85 -12.56 17.40 2.22
C THR A 85 -11.53 16.57 2.97
N VAL A 86 -11.71 16.43 4.29
CA VAL A 86 -10.86 15.58 5.13
C VAL A 86 -11.50 14.22 5.35
N ASN A 87 -10.71 13.15 5.27
CA ASN A 87 -11.17 11.80 5.63
C ASN A 87 -11.09 11.57 7.15
N ALA A 88 -11.64 10.44 7.60
CA ALA A 88 -11.77 10.11 9.03
C ALA A 88 -10.45 10.10 9.82
N PHE A 89 -9.31 9.89 9.15
CA PHE A 89 -7.99 9.83 9.75
C PHE A 89 -7.18 11.12 9.58
N HIS A 90 -7.68 12.10 8.83
CA HIS A 90 -6.96 13.33 8.49
C HIS A 90 -5.58 13.09 7.87
N LEU A 91 -5.42 11.96 7.17
CA LEU A 91 -4.20 11.61 6.45
C LEU A 91 -4.38 11.89 4.96
N PRO A 92 -3.33 12.29 4.22
CA PRO A 92 -3.42 12.49 2.77
C PRO A 92 -3.67 11.18 2.01
N THR A 93 -3.21 10.05 2.57
CA THR A 93 -3.39 8.70 2.05
C THR A 93 -3.25 7.70 3.20
N TRP A 94 -3.80 6.49 3.06
CA TRP A 94 -3.79 5.44 4.08
C TRP A 94 -2.75 4.35 3.80
N LEU A 95 -2.42 4.13 2.53
CA LEU A 95 -1.37 3.22 2.07
C LEU A 95 -0.69 3.88 0.87
N SER A 96 0.64 3.93 0.88
CA SER A 96 1.42 4.59 -0.16
C SER A 96 2.79 3.94 -0.30
N ARG A 97 3.41 4.12 -1.46
CA ARG A 97 4.78 3.66 -1.72
C ARG A 97 5.70 4.85 -1.99
N PHE A 98 6.86 4.88 -1.35
CA PHE A 98 7.92 5.80 -1.73
C PHE A 98 8.86 5.12 -2.72
N ASP A 99 9.24 5.87 -3.74
CA ASP A 99 10.19 5.42 -4.74
C ASP A 99 11.53 6.10 -4.43
N PHE A 100 12.51 5.29 -4.06
CA PHE A 100 13.86 5.74 -3.78
C PHE A 100 14.81 5.26 -4.88
N VAL A 101 15.80 6.11 -5.17
CA VAL A 101 16.97 5.73 -5.98
C VAL A 101 18.22 5.80 -5.12
N LEU A 102 19.22 5.02 -5.52
CA LEU A 102 20.56 5.07 -4.96
C LEU A 102 21.47 5.81 -5.93
N ASP A 103 22.20 6.79 -5.43
CA ASP A 103 23.27 7.43 -6.21
C ASP A 103 24.53 6.54 -6.31
N GLU A 104 25.55 7.04 -7.00
CA GLU A 104 26.84 6.35 -7.15
C GLU A 104 27.52 6.05 -5.80
N ALA A 105 27.22 6.84 -4.76
CA ALA A 105 27.70 6.67 -3.40
C ALA A 105 26.74 5.84 -2.52
N GLN A 106 25.73 5.19 -3.12
CA GLN A 106 24.73 4.36 -2.45
C GLN A 106 23.88 5.12 -1.41
N GLN A 107 23.70 6.42 -1.59
CA GLN A 107 22.85 7.24 -0.73
C GLN A 107 21.41 7.25 -1.25
N LEU A 108 20.44 7.28 -0.32
CA LEU A 108 19.01 7.30 -0.63
C LEU A 108 18.55 8.68 -1.11
N HIS A 109 17.90 8.73 -2.26
CA HIS A 109 17.19 9.91 -2.76
C HIS A 109 15.75 9.56 -3.06
N MET A 110 14.79 10.26 -2.44
CA MET A 110 13.37 10.07 -2.73
C MET A 110 13.01 10.79 -4.03
N VAL A 111 12.38 10.06 -4.95
CA VAL A 111 11.92 10.56 -6.24
C VAL A 111 10.46 10.97 -6.16
N GLU A 112 9.60 10.06 -5.68
CA GLU A 112 8.17 10.31 -5.58
C GLU A 112 7.49 9.51 -4.47
N ILE A 113 6.23 9.88 -4.22
CA ILE A 113 5.28 9.09 -3.44
C ILE A 113 4.11 8.67 -4.33
N ASN A 114 3.91 7.37 -4.47
CA ASN A 114 2.73 6.76 -5.07
C ASN A 114 1.64 6.66 -3.99
N ALA A 115 0.88 7.75 -3.83
CA ALA A 115 -0.11 7.92 -2.76
C ALA A 115 -1.54 7.51 -3.15
N ASP A 116 -1.85 7.44 -4.44
CA ASP A 116 -3.19 7.14 -4.97
C ASP A 116 -3.37 5.64 -5.22
N THR A 117 -2.46 5.04 -5.99
CA THR A 117 -2.48 3.62 -6.37
C THR A 117 -1.11 2.98 -6.16
N PRO A 118 -0.70 2.69 -4.91
CA PRO A 118 0.58 2.01 -4.67
C PRO A 118 0.49 0.54 -5.10
N CYS A 119 1.42 0.10 -5.96
CA CYS A 119 1.65 -1.32 -6.26
C CYS A 119 2.72 -1.94 -5.35
N PHE A 120 2.98 -3.24 -5.52
CA PHE A 120 3.90 -4.07 -4.71
C PHE A 120 3.45 -4.36 -3.28
N VAL A 121 2.14 -4.41 -3.02
CA VAL A 121 1.60 -4.66 -1.68
C VAL A 121 1.83 -6.12 -1.26
N ILE A 122 1.37 -7.09 -2.06
CA ILE A 122 1.51 -8.52 -1.73
C ILE A 122 2.99 -8.92 -1.74
N GLU A 123 3.76 -8.34 -2.64
CA GLU A 123 5.19 -8.52 -2.76
C GLU A 123 5.91 -8.10 -1.48
N SER A 124 5.60 -6.90 -0.96
CA SER A 124 6.25 -6.34 0.22
C SER A 124 5.81 -7.01 1.52
N PHE A 125 4.52 -7.27 1.69
CA PHE A 125 3.97 -7.77 2.95
C PHE A 125 3.98 -9.30 3.06
N TYR A 126 4.06 -10.03 1.94
CA TYR A 126 4.05 -11.49 1.92
C TYR A 126 5.25 -12.11 1.18
N ALA A 127 5.45 -11.77 -0.11
CA ALA A 127 6.39 -12.52 -0.96
C ALA A 127 7.87 -12.36 -0.53
N ASN A 128 8.26 -11.17 -0.07
CA ASN A 128 9.62 -10.91 0.42
C ASN A 128 10.02 -11.82 1.60
N GLY A 129 9.07 -12.13 2.49
CA GLY A 129 9.31 -13.05 3.60
C GLY A 129 9.57 -14.48 3.12
N VAL A 130 8.82 -14.94 2.11
CA VAL A 130 9.04 -16.26 1.47
C VAL A 130 10.40 -16.30 0.79
N ALA A 131 10.76 -15.26 0.04
CA ALA A 131 12.07 -15.16 -0.62
C ALA A 131 13.22 -15.15 0.39
N ALA A 132 13.11 -14.37 1.47
CA ALA A 132 14.12 -14.30 2.52
C ALA A 132 14.30 -15.65 3.22
N ALA A 133 13.20 -16.34 3.55
CA ALA A 133 13.25 -17.66 4.18
C ALA A 133 13.91 -18.70 3.28
N TYR A 134 13.58 -18.72 1.98
CA TYR A 134 14.19 -19.61 0.99
C TYR A 134 15.71 -19.44 0.91
N ASP A 135 16.18 -18.18 0.92
CA ASP A 135 17.60 -17.84 0.84
C ASP A 135 18.34 -17.89 2.18
N GLY A 136 17.67 -18.27 3.28
CA GLY A 136 18.26 -18.27 4.63
C GLY A 136 18.65 -16.87 5.12
N ARG A 137 17.94 -15.83 4.67
CA ARG A 137 18.15 -14.43 5.01
C ARG A 137 17.09 -13.95 5.99
N ARG A 138 17.39 -12.83 6.68
CA ARG A 138 16.39 -12.13 7.48
C ARG A 138 15.41 -11.42 6.56
N ASP A 139 14.11 -11.56 6.86
CA ASP A 139 13.05 -10.83 6.18
C ASP A 139 13.13 -9.32 6.50
N PRO A 140 13.31 -8.44 5.49
CA PRO A 140 13.31 -6.99 5.71
C PRO A 140 11.93 -6.44 6.12
N ASN A 141 10.86 -7.18 5.84
CA ASN A 141 9.46 -6.84 6.09
C ASN A 141 8.85 -7.61 7.28
N GLU A 142 9.67 -8.27 8.09
CA GLU A 142 9.23 -9.07 9.23
C GLU A 142 8.24 -8.31 10.13
N GLY A 143 7.06 -8.89 10.34
CA GLY A 143 6.00 -8.32 11.20
C GLY A 143 5.18 -7.19 10.56
N THR A 144 5.52 -6.71 9.37
CA THR A 144 4.79 -5.60 8.72
C THR A 144 3.39 -6.00 8.24
N GLU A 145 3.15 -7.27 7.84
CA GLU A 145 1.79 -7.74 7.49
C GLU A 145 0.84 -7.68 8.70
N ALA A 146 1.35 -8.03 9.89
CA ALA A 146 0.57 -7.92 11.12
C ALA A 146 0.24 -6.45 11.44
N GLN A 147 1.18 -5.53 11.22
CA GLN A 147 0.94 -4.09 11.38
C GLN A 147 -0.10 -3.58 10.37
N LEU A 148 -0.03 -4.00 9.10
CA LEU A 148 -1.00 -3.66 8.07
C LEU A 148 -2.40 -4.15 8.47
N ARG A 149 -2.53 -5.40 8.89
CA ARG A 149 -3.81 -5.95 9.39
C ARG A 149 -4.36 -5.12 10.57
N SER A 150 -3.55 -4.83 11.58
CA SER A 150 -3.99 -4.00 12.71
C SER A 150 -4.49 -2.62 12.26
N PHE A 151 -3.80 -1.99 11.31
CA PHE A 151 -4.23 -0.71 10.74
C PHE A 151 -5.56 -0.84 9.97
N LEU A 152 -5.72 -1.86 9.13
CA LEU A 152 -6.97 -2.11 8.41
C LEU A 152 -8.15 -2.37 9.35
N THR A 153 -7.94 -3.11 10.44
CA THR A 153 -8.94 -3.29 11.50
C THR A 153 -9.34 -1.97 12.14
N GLU A 154 -8.39 -1.06 12.40
CA GLU A 154 -8.70 0.29 12.90
C GLU A 154 -9.53 1.10 11.89
N VAL A 155 -9.15 1.07 10.61
CA VAL A 155 -9.90 1.69 9.51
C VAL A 155 -11.34 1.17 9.47
N HIS A 156 -11.51 -0.14 9.50
CA HIS A 156 -12.82 -0.77 9.51
C HIS A 156 -13.64 -0.34 10.73
N ASN A 157 -13.08 -0.43 11.94
CA ASN A 157 -13.80 -0.10 13.17
C ASN A 157 -14.27 1.37 13.18
N ARG A 158 -13.42 2.30 12.72
CA ARG A 158 -13.75 3.73 12.69
C ARG A 158 -14.82 4.07 11.65
N LEU A 159 -14.84 3.36 10.52
CA LEU A 159 -15.71 3.69 9.39
C LEU A 159 -17.02 2.90 9.38
N SER A 160 -17.00 1.66 9.88
CA SER A 160 -18.16 0.76 9.91
C SER A 160 -18.98 0.84 11.20
N SER A 161 -18.52 1.62 12.19
CA SER A 161 -19.24 1.83 13.46
C SER A 161 -20.70 2.27 13.19
N PRO A 162 -21.71 1.60 13.79
CA PRO A 162 -23.11 1.92 13.55
C PRO A 162 -23.45 3.35 13.97
N LEU A 163 -24.25 4.04 13.18
CA LEU A 163 -24.80 5.35 13.54
C LEU A 163 -26.14 5.18 14.25
N ALA A 164 -26.29 5.83 15.41
CA ALA A 164 -27.57 5.88 16.10
C ALA A 164 -28.50 6.89 15.41
N ASP A 165 -29.57 6.39 14.82
CA ASP A 165 -30.69 7.22 14.35
C ASP A 165 -31.69 7.36 15.51
N LEU A 166 -31.63 8.49 16.21
CA LEU A 166 -32.49 8.80 17.34
C LEU A 166 -33.96 8.99 16.92
N GLY A 167 -34.21 9.41 15.68
CA GLY A 167 -35.56 9.59 15.13
C GLY A 167 -36.24 8.25 14.86
N ARG A 168 -35.48 7.27 14.37
CA ARG A 168 -35.96 5.90 14.10
C ARG A 168 -35.74 4.92 15.26
N ARG A 169 -35.07 5.36 16.34
CA ARG A 169 -34.63 4.51 17.46
C ARG A 169 -33.91 3.24 16.98
N ALA A 170 -33.03 3.39 15.99
CA ALA A 170 -32.37 2.29 15.32
C ALA A 170 -30.87 2.54 15.16
N LEU A 171 -30.09 1.46 15.15
CA LEU A 171 -28.70 1.49 14.74
C LEU A 171 -28.63 1.21 13.25
N THR A 172 -28.08 2.16 12.49
CA THR A 172 -27.87 2.01 11.05
C THR A 172 -26.48 1.43 10.82
N ARG A 173 -26.42 0.25 10.22
CA ARG A 173 -25.15 -0.37 9.80
C ARG A 173 -24.51 0.43 8.67
N ARG A 174 -23.19 0.55 8.71
CA ARG A 174 -22.39 1.14 7.63
C ARG A 174 -21.57 0.04 6.98
N PRO A 175 -21.90 -0.39 5.75
CA PRO A 175 -21.10 -1.40 5.06
C PRO A 175 -19.72 -0.83 4.72
N PHE A 176 -18.71 -1.69 4.76
CA PHE A 176 -17.39 -1.43 4.18
C PHE A 176 -17.30 -2.22 2.88
N VAL A 177 -16.86 -1.58 1.81
CA VAL A 177 -16.82 -2.18 0.46
C VAL A 177 -15.41 -2.09 -0.09
N PHE A 178 -14.93 -3.21 -0.61
CA PHE A 178 -13.75 -3.29 -1.46
C PHE A 178 -14.20 -3.36 -2.92
N SER A 179 -13.50 -2.65 -3.80
CA SER A 179 -13.81 -2.62 -5.23
C SER A 179 -12.52 -2.53 -6.04
N ALA A 180 -12.41 -3.35 -7.06
CA ALA A 180 -11.38 -3.27 -8.09
C ALA A 180 -12.00 -3.70 -9.42
N PHE A 181 -11.35 -3.32 -10.51
CA PHE A 181 -11.60 -3.94 -11.80
C PHE A 181 -10.97 -5.33 -11.82
N ASP A 182 -11.65 -6.30 -12.41
CA ASP A 182 -11.20 -7.69 -12.47
C ASP A 182 -10.38 -8.01 -13.74
N ASP A 183 -10.31 -7.08 -14.69
CA ASP A 183 -9.46 -7.15 -15.88
C ASP A 183 -7.99 -6.81 -15.59
N TYR A 184 -7.68 -6.32 -14.38
CA TYR A 184 -6.33 -6.14 -13.86
C TYR A 184 -6.07 -7.11 -12.69
N PRO A 185 -5.39 -8.26 -12.94
CA PRO A 185 -5.17 -9.29 -11.92
C PRO A 185 -4.42 -8.80 -10.67
N GLU A 186 -3.51 -7.84 -10.83
CA GLU A 186 -2.77 -7.23 -9.71
C GLU A 186 -3.69 -6.43 -8.79
N ASP A 187 -4.56 -5.58 -9.35
CA ASP A 187 -5.51 -4.76 -8.60
C ASP A 187 -6.52 -5.62 -7.85
N LEU A 188 -7.09 -6.62 -8.54
CA LEU A 188 -8.00 -7.58 -7.93
C LEU A 188 -7.31 -8.38 -6.82
N GLY A 189 -6.11 -8.90 -7.10
CA GLY A 189 -5.32 -9.65 -6.13
C GLY A 189 -5.01 -8.84 -4.88
N THR A 190 -4.54 -7.61 -5.05
CA THR A 190 -4.24 -6.68 -3.95
C THR A 190 -5.50 -6.35 -3.16
N THR A 191 -6.62 -6.11 -3.83
CA THR A 191 -7.91 -5.83 -3.19
C THR A 191 -8.40 -6.99 -2.35
N LEU A 192 -8.34 -8.21 -2.88
CA LEU A 192 -8.71 -9.43 -2.15
C LEU A 192 -7.77 -9.69 -0.97
N TYR A 193 -6.47 -9.44 -1.14
CA TYR A 193 -5.49 -9.56 -0.06
C TYR A 193 -5.77 -8.59 1.10
N LEU A 194 -6.00 -7.31 0.80
CA LEU A 194 -6.37 -6.31 1.82
C LEU A 194 -7.72 -6.63 2.48
N MET A 195 -8.71 -7.09 1.72
CA MET A 195 -9.99 -7.53 2.24
C MET A 195 -9.84 -8.70 3.22
N ARG A 196 -9.04 -9.71 2.86
CA ARG A 196 -8.73 -10.85 3.73
C ARG A 196 -8.07 -10.39 5.02
N LEU A 197 -7.02 -9.57 4.94
CA LEU A 197 -6.33 -9.06 6.12
C LEU A 197 -7.27 -8.29 7.05
N MET A 198 -8.15 -7.46 6.49
CA MET A 198 -9.15 -6.72 7.27
C MET A 198 -10.17 -7.65 7.95
N GLN A 199 -10.53 -8.78 7.34
CA GLN A 199 -11.46 -9.76 7.93
C GLN A 199 -10.82 -10.61 9.04
N GLU A 200 -9.51 -10.78 9.01
CA GLU A 200 -8.77 -11.58 9.98
C GLU A 200 -8.45 -10.86 11.31
N GLY A 201 -8.48 -9.51 11.32
CA GLY A 201 -8.13 -8.71 12.50
C GLY A 201 -9.35 -8.14 13.21
#